data_AF-A0A8E4G2Z5-F1
#
_entry.id   AF-A0A8E4G2Z5-F1
#
_cell.length_a   1.000
_cell.length_b   1.000
_cell.length_c   1.000
_cell.angle_alpha   90.00
_cell.angle_beta   90.00
_cell.angle_gamma   90.00
#
_symmetry.space_group_name_H-M   'P 1'
#
loop_
_entity.id
_entity.type
_entity.pdbx_description
1 polymer ?
#
loop_
_entity_poly.entity_id
_entity_poly.type
_entity_poly.pdbx_seq_one_letter_code
_entity_poly.pdbx_strand_id
1 'polypeptide(L)'
;MRGEIDDWNNGWYGITLALSPAEIDCMIGLLTRLRDDPEQHFHISSNYSDAGGLGDIEVYVSEADVASNMHIGSAALAPGSKATPPGT
;
A
#
# COMPACT_ATOMS: atom_id res chain seq x y z
N MET A 1 11.24 3.13 6.90
CA MET A 1 10.21 3.33 5.86
C MET A 1 10.18 4.81 5.55
N ARG A 2 9.94 5.18 4.30
CA ARG A 2 9.74 6.56 3.87
C ARG A 2 8.44 6.64 3.07
N GLY A 3 7.57 7.57 3.43
CA GLY A 3 6.32 7.86 2.72
C GLY A 3 6.39 9.21 2.01
N GLU A 4 5.84 9.28 0.81
CA GLU A 4 5.77 10.49 0.00
C GLU A 4 4.36 10.65 -0.56
N ILE A 5 3.90 11.90 -0.62
CA ILE A 5 2.71 12.30 -1.35
C ILE A 5 3.13 13.17 -2.53
N ASP A 6 2.58 12.90 -3.70
CA ASP A 6 2.82 13.66 -4.92
C ASP A 6 1.50 14.21 -5.47
N ASP A 7 1.45 15.52 -5.73
CA ASP A 7 0.29 16.18 -6.34
C ASP A 7 0.46 16.17 -7.86
N TRP A 8 -0.37 15.40 -8.56
CA TRP A 8 -0.30 15.30 -10.02
C TRP A 8 -0.95 16.49 -10.73
N ASN A 9 -1.41 17.50 -10.00
CA ASN A 9 -2.02 18.75 -10.49
C ASN A 9 -3.24 18.51 -11.41
N ASN A 10 -3.95 17.40 -11.20
CA ASN A 10 -5.13 17.02 -11.95
C ASN A 10 -6.28 16.52 -11.06
N GLY A 11 -6.19 16.79 -9.75
CA GLY A 11 -7.13 16.34 -8.73
C GLY A 11 -6.81 14.97 -8.12
N TRP A 12 -5.79 14.28 -8.62
CA TRP A 12 -5.30 13.02 -8.05
C TRP A 12 -3.96 13.20 -7.34
N TYR A 13 -3.78 12.41 -6.28
CA TYR A 13 -2.54 12.35 -5.51
C TYR A 13 -1.96 10.95 -5.60
N GLY A 14 -0.64 10.87 -5.77
CA GLY A 14 0.12 9.64 -5.65
C GLY A 14 0.64 9.47 -4.22
N ILE A 15 0.68 8.23 -3.74
CA ILE A 15 1.38 7.86 -2.50
C ILE A 15 2.47 6.86 -2.86
N THR A 16 3.70 7.13 -2.44
CA THR A 16 4.83 6.21 -2.59
C THR A 16 5.34 5.79 -1.22
N LEU A 17 5.49 4.49 -1.00
CA LEU A 17 6.15 3.92 0.18
C LEU A 17 7.44 3.23 -0.25
N ALA A 18 8.56 3.67 0.34
CA ALA A 18 9.84 2.98 0.24
C ALA A 18 10.10 2.19 1.51
N LEU A 19 10.30 0.87 1.36
CA LEU A 19 10.44 -0.08 2.45
C LEU A 19 11.82 -0.73 2.45
N SER A 20 12.36 -0.96 3.63
CA SER A 20 13.48 -1.86 3.83
C SER A 20 13.03 -3.34 3.82
N PRO A 21 13.93 -4.31 3.59
CA PRO A 21 13.58 -5.74 3.64
C PRO A 21 12.89 -6.16 4.95
N ALA A 22 13.37 -5.66 6.10
CA ALA A 22 12.76 -5.97 7.39
C ALA A 22 11.32 -5.41 7.52
N GLU A 23 11.04 -4.28 6.89
CA GLU A 23 9.69 -3.71 6.86
C GLU A 23 8.76 -4.48 5.91
N ILE A 24 9.30 -5.03 4.82
CA ILE A 24 8.57 -5.95 3.95
C ILE A 24 8.16 -7.21 4.74
N ASP A 25 9.08 -7.81 5.48
CA ASP A 25 8.79 -8.99 6.31
C ASP A 25 7.72 -8.68 7.37
N CYS A 26 7.80 -7.50 8.01
CA CYS A 26 6.79 -7.02 8.94
C CYS A 26 5.41 -6.89 8.27
N MET A 27 5.35 -6.26 7.09
CA MET A 27 4.10 -6.10 6.33
C MET A 27 3.50 -7.45 5.93
N ILE A 28 4.31 -8.41 5.49
CA ILE A 28 3.83 -9.77 5.16
C ILE A 28 3.19 -10.41 6.39
N GLY A 29 3.81 -10.26 7.57
CA GLY A 29 3.25 -10.74 8.83
C GLY A 29 1.91 -10.09 9.17
N LEU A 30 1.81 -8.77 9.06
CA LEU A 30 0.57 -8.01 9.31
C LEU A 30 -0.55 -8.38 8.33
N LEU A 31 -0.25 -8.50 7.04
CA LEU A 31 -1.22 -8.92 6.02
C LEU A 31 -1.68 -10.37 6.23
N THR A 32 -0.77 -11.26 6.62
CA THR A 32 -1.11 -12.64 6.99
C THR A 32 -2.08 -12.65 8.16
N ARG A 33 -1.82 -11.84 9.19
CA ARG A 33 -2.71 -11.71 10.35
C ARG A 33 -4.09 -11.16 9.96
N LEU A 34 -4.18 -10.14 9.11
CA LEU A 34 -5.47 -9.61 8.64
C LEU A 34 -6.29 -10.66 7.88
N ARG A 35 -5.63 -11.50 7.07
CA ARG A 35 -6.31 -12.59 6.37
C ARG A 35 -6.87 -13.61 7.35
N ASP A 36 -6.13 -13.91 8.41
CA ASP A 36 -6.50 -14.95 9.38
C ASP A 36 -7.49 -14.43 10.46
N ASP A 37 -7.53 -13.12 10.71
CA ASP A 37 -8.47 -12.41 11.60
C ASP A 37 -8.98 -11.10 10.93
N PRO A 38 -10.03 -11.18 10.09
CA PRO A 38 -10.52 -10.06 9.28
C PRO A 38 -11.12 -8.88 10.05
N GLU A 39 -11.38 -9.02 11.36
CA GLU A 39 -11.88 -7.94 12.21
C GLU A 39 -10.77 -6.97 12.66
N GLN A 40 -9.50 -7.30 12.40
CA GLN A 40 -8.35 -6.47 12.71
C GLN A 40 -8.07 -5.42 11.63
N HIS A 41 -7.22 -4.46 11.98
CA HIS A 41 -6.59 -3.51 11.06
C HIS A 41 -5.17 -3.20 11.55
N PHE A 42 -4.35 -2.62 10.69
CA PHE A 42 -3.06 -2.06 11.10
C PHE A 42 -2.81 -0.71 10.43
N HIS A 43 -1.90 0.05 11.04
CA HIS A 43 -1.54 1.39 10.59
C HIS A 43 -0.08 1.47 10.19
N ILE A 44 0.20 2.31 9.20
CA ILE A 44 1.51 2.84 8.88
C ILE A 44 1.45 4.33 9.14
N SER A 45 2.07 4.77 10.23
CA SER A 45 1.96 6.15 10.70
C SER A 45 3.31 6.88 10.58
N SER A 46 3.25 8.17 10.28
CA SER A 46 4.41 9.05 10.41
C SER A 46 4.73 9.35 11.88
N ASN A 47 5.85 10.00 12.13
CA ASN A 47 6.13 10.62 13.42
C ASN A 47 5.42 11.97 13.62
N TYR A 48 4.63 12.42 12.63
CA TYR A 48 3.92 13.69 12.59
C TYR A 48 4.81 14.92 12.87
N SER A 49 6.08 14.84 12.47
CA SER A 49 6.98 15.99 12.50
C SER A 49 6.86 16.79 11.20
N ASP A 50 7.32 18.04 11.25
CA ASP A 50 7.43 18.95 10.09
C ASP A 50 6.11 19.56 9.61
N ALA A 51 6.16 20.27 8.47
CA ALA A 51 5.13 21.19 8.00
C ALA A 51 3.82 20.52 7.50
N GLY A 52 3.74 19.18 7.54
CA GLY A 52 2.61 18.38 7.07
C GLY A 52 2.98 17.39 5.96
N GLY A 53 2.10 16.40 5.72
CA GLY A 53 2.33 15.35 4.73
C GLY A 53 1.46 14.11 4.97
N LEU A 54 1.97 12.95 4.57
CA LEU A 54 1.33 11.65 4.81
C LEU A 54 1.37 11.31 6.31
N GLY A 55 0.22 11.37 6.98
CA GLY A 55 0.12 11.15 8.42
C GLY A 55 -0.07 9.68 8.81
N ASP A 56 -1.00 8.99 8.14
CA ASP A 56 -1.41 7.63 8.46
C ASP A 56 -1.94 6.91 7.22
N ILE A 57 -1.64 5.61 7.10
CA ILE A 57 -2.27 4.69 6.17
C ILE A 57 -2.82 3.52 6.98
N GLU A 58 -4.13 3.34 6.94
CA GLU A 58 -4.82 2.20 7.54
C GLU A 58 -5.03 1.11 6.49
N VAL A 59 -4.83 -0.15 6.91
CA VAL A 59 -5.11 -1.34 6.09
C VAL A 59 -6.02 -2.27 6.87
N TYR A 60 -7.14 -2.66 6.25
CA TYR A 60 -8.16 -3.53 6.80
C TYR A 60 -8.82 -4.37 5.70
N VAL A 61 -9.62 -5.37 6.08
CA VAL A 61 -10.38 -6.19 5.13
C VAL A 61 -11.68 -5.48 4.77
N SER A 62 -11.88 -5.18 3.48
CA SER A 62 -13.10 -4.52 2.98
C SER A 62 -14.36 -5.35 3.23
N GLU A 63 -15.46 -4.66 3.53
CA GLU A 63 -16.80 -5.25 3.52
C GLU A 63 -17.23 -5.63 2.09
N ALA A 64 -18.09 -6.64 1.98
CA ALA A 64 -18.43 -7.27 0.70
C ALA A 64 -19.28 -6.41 -0.24
N ASP A 65 -19.97 -5.39 0.29
CA ASP A 65 -20.91 -4.52 -0.42
C ASP A 65 -20.34 -3.12 -0.73
N VAL A 66 -19.08 -2.87 -0.38
CA VAL A 66 -18.40 -1.61 -0.65
C VAL A 66 -17.68 -1.67 -2.00
N ALA A 67 -17.97 -0.73 -2.90
CA ALA A 67 -17.33 -0.65 -4.19
C ALA A 67 -15.87 -0.19 -4.07
N SER A 68 -14.95 -0.93 -4.72
CA SER A 68 -13.54 -0.55 -4.79
C SER A 68 -13.31 0.64 -5.72
N ASN A 69 -12.51 1.61 -5.27
CA ASN A 69 -12.03 2.75 -6.07
C ASN A 69 -10.58 2.57 -6.56
N MET A 70 -9.90 1.49 -6.15
CA MET A 70 -8.51 1.18 -6.47
C MET A 70 -8.38 -0.27 -6.94
N HIS A 71 -7.30 -0.60 -7.66
CA HIS A 71 -6.99 -1.95 -8.11
C HIS A 71 -5.54 -2.32 -7.79
N ILE A 72 -5.28 -3.60 -7.51
CA ILE A 72 -3.92 -4.12 -7.31
C ILE A 72 -3.34 -4.46 -8.69
N GLY A 73 -2.25 -3.80 -9.06
CA GLY A 73 -1.48 -4.08 -10.27
C GLY A 73 -0.41 -5.17 -10.07
N SER A 74 0.27 -5.54 -11.16
CA SER A 74 1.44 -6.42 -11.10
C SER A 74 2.71 -5.65 -10.72
N ALA A 75 3.79 -6.40 -10.45
CA ALA A 75 5.13 -5.81 -10.36
C ALA A 75 5.46 -4.98 -11.61
N ALA A 76 6.15 -3.86 -11.40
CA ALA A 76 6.62 -3.03 -12.51
C ALA A 76 7.59 -3.82 -13.38
N LEU A 77 7.32 -3.86 -14.68
CA LEU A 77 8.21 -4.46 -15.66
C LEU A 77 9.27 -3.44 -16.06
N ALA A 78 10.53 -3.84 -16.08
CA ALA A 78 11.56 -3.02 -16.70
C ALA A 78 11.21 -2.78 -18.18
N PRO A 79 11.51 -1.60 -18.77
CA PRO A 79 11.25 -1.32 -20.17
C PRO A 79 11.75 -2.45 -21.09
N GLY A 80 10.87 -2.98 -21.93
CA GLY A 80 11.19 -4.09 -22.85
C GLY A 80 10.97 -5.51 -22.29
N SER A 81 10.60 -5.65 -21.01
CA SER A 81 10.25 -6.96 -20.44
C SER A 81 8.84 -7.38 -20.88
N LYS A 82 8.66 -8.65 -21.26
CA LYS A 82 7.33 -9.21 -21.52
C LYS A 82 6.65 -9.57 -20.20
N ALA A 83 5.38 -9.19 -20.06
CA ALA A 83 4.54 -9.66 -18.95
C ALA A 83 4.34 -11.17 -19.08
N THR A 84 4.80 -11.93 -18.09
CA THR A 84 4.37 -13.33 -17.94
C THR A 84 3.10 -13.30 -17.09
N PRO A 85 1.95 -13.80 -17.58
CA PRO A 85 0.75 -13.84 -16.76
C PRO A 85 0.99 -14.75 -15.54
N PRO A 86 0.40 -14.45 -14.36
CA PRO A 86 0.49 -15.33 -13.21
C PRO A 86 -0.11 -16.70 -13.59
N GLY A 87 0.61 -17.78 -13.27
CA GLY A 87 0.14 -19.15 -13.51
C GLY A 87 -1.20 -19.41 -12.82
N THR A 88 -2.09 -20.08 -13.54
CA THR A 88 -3.41 -20.58 -13.10
C THR A 88 -3.30 -21.58 -11.96
#